data_AF-A0A679HWX6-F1
#
_entry.id   AF-A0A679HWX6-F1
#
_cell.length_a   1.000
_cell.length_b   1.000
_cell.length_c   1.000
_cell.angle_alpha   90.00
_cell.angle_beta   90.00
_cell.angle_gamma   90.00
#
_symmetry.space_group_name_H-M   'P 1'
#
loop_
_entity.id
_entity.type
_entity.pdbx_description
1 polymer ?
#
loop_
_entity_poly.entity_id
_entity_poly.type
_entity_poly.pdbx_seq_one_letter_code
_entity_poly.pdbx_strand_id
1 'polypeptide(L)'
;MRKRQLIIVLMISVFVIGDASAGTETFVYPSKGQTKEQQDQDEFSCYKWAKEQAHFDPNQPMQQAAAPPPQGGAAKGAAKGAALGAVGGAIGGDAGKGAAVGAGVGAAAGAHKRRKAEKQQDAAGQQAEKQHEASVENYQRAFGACMEGKGYTVK
;
A
#
# COMPACT_ATOMS: atom_id res chain seq x y z
N MET A 1 -31.72 -42.44 12.02
CA MET A 1 -32.22 -41.09 11.65
C MET A 1 -31.51 -39.93 12.35
N ARG A 2 -30.95 -40.08 13.56
CA ARG A 2 -30.23 -38.99 14.28
C ARG A 2 -28.87 -38.57 13.69
N LYS A 3 -28.15 -39.45 12.97
CA LYS A 3 -26.85 -39.11 12.33
C LYS A 3 -26.99 -38.28 11.03
N ARG A 4 -28.14 -38.34 10.34
CA ARG A 4 -28.39 -37.53 9.13
C ARG A 4 -28.74 -36.08 9.45
N GLN A 5 -29.34 -35.82 10.63
CA GLN A 5 -29.65 -34.44 11.06
C GLN A 5 -28.42 -33.68 11.57
N LEU A 6 -27.39 -34.37 12.07
CA LEU A 6 -26.12 -33.76 12.49
C LEU A 6 -25.29 -33.21 11.32
N ILE A 7 -25.50 -33.69 10.09
CA ILE A 7 -24.75 -33.22 8.91
C ILE A 7 -25.38 -31.96 8.30
N ILE A 8 -26.69 -31.76 8.48
CA ILE A 8 -27.42 -30.63 7.84
C ILE A 8 -27.23 -29.32 8.63
N VAL A 9 -26.90 -29.38 9.93
CA VAL A 9 -26.71 -28.19 10.78
C VAL A 9 -25.33 -27.52 10.57
N LEU A 10 -24.40 -28.16 9.86
CA LEU A 10 -23.04 -27.62 9.65
C LEU A 10 -22.89 -26.77 8.36
N MET A 11 -23.98 -26.51 7.64
CA MET A 11 -23.98 -25.89 6.30
C MET A 11 -24.68 -24.51 6.23
N ILE A 12 -24.79 -23.78 7.34
CA ILE A 12 -25.32 -22.40 7.33
C ILE A 12 -24.42 -21.51 8.21
N SER A 13 -23.36 -20.98 7.61
CA SER A 13 -22.76 -19.67 7.96
C SER A 13 -21.52 -19.44 7.09
N VAL A 14 -21.76 -19.10 5.82
CA VAL A 14 -20.76 -18.39 5.02
C VAL A 14 -21.44 -17.12 4.51
N PHE A 15 -21.53 -16.12 5.38
CA PHE A 15 -21.68 -14.73 4.96
C PHE A 15 -20.25 -14.22 4.72
N VAL A 16 -19.77 -14.34 3.48
CA VAL A 16 -18.60 -13.56 3.06
C VAL A 16 -19.12 -12.19 2.66
N ILE A 17 -18.81 -11.18 3.47
CA ILE A 17 -18.96 -9.76 3.13
C ILE A 17 -17.55 -9.21 2.87
N GLY A 18 -17.40 -8.41 1.80
CA GLY A 18 -16.20 -7.65 1.40
C GLY A 18 -15.46 -8.29 0.21
N ASP A 19 -15.04 -7.59 -0.83
CA ASP A 19 -14.61 -6.19 -0.92
C ASP A 19 -15.03 -5.55 -2.24
N ALA A 20 -15.59 -4.35 -2.16
CA ALA A 20 -15.60 -3.39 -3.26
C ALA A 20 -15.32 -2.01 -2.66
N SER A 21 -14.07 -1.76 -2.27
CA SER A 21 -13.55 -0.42 -2.08
C SER A 21 -13.26 0.18 -3.47
N ALA A 22 -14.32 0.54 -4.19
CA ALA A 22 -14.17 1.50 -5.26
C ALA A 22 -14.06 2.85 -4.54
N GLY A 23 -12.93 3.54 -4.68
CA GLY A 23 -12.79 4.92 -4.18
C GLY A 23 -13.92 5.78 -4.72
N THR A 24 -14.95 5.98 -3.92
CA THR A 24 -16.18 6.67 -4.31
C THR A 24 -15.92 8.16 -4.21
N GLU A 25 -15.78 8.83 -5.34
CA GLU A 25 -15.92 10.30 -5.35
C GLU A 25 -17.30 10.63 -4.78
N THR A 26 -17.34 11.36 -3.66
CA THR A 26 -18.59 11.77 -3.03
C THR A 26 -19.17 12.97 -3.76
N PHE A 27 -20.35 12.81 -4.35
CA PHE A 27 -21.10 13.90 -4.99
C PHE A 27 -22.15 14.45 -4.05
N VAL A 28 -22.15 15.77 -3.86
CA VAL A 28 -23.10 16.49 -2.99
C VAL A 28 -24.11 17.26 -3.84
N TYR A 29 -25.40 17.05 -3.58
CA TYR A 29 -26.49 17.75 -4.26
C TYR A 29 -27.39 18.54 -3.28
N PRO A 30 -27.60 19.86 -3.49
CA PRO A 30 -28.44 20.72 -2.65
C PRO A 30 -29.92 20.39 -2.82
N SER A 31 -30.43 19.46 -2.02
CA SER A 31 -31.76 18.86 -2.21
C SER A 31 -32.91 19.67 -1.63
N LYS A 32 -32.61 20.72 -0.84
CA LYS A 32 -33.59 21.56 -0.15
C LYS A 32 -33.55 23.03 -0.61
N GLY A 33 -32.97 23.29 -1.78
CA GLY A 33 -32.86 24.64 -2.32
C GLY A 33 -31.80 25.50 -1.62
N GLN A 34 -30.76 24.86 -1.06
CA GLN A 34 -29.61 25.57 -0.49
C GLN A 34 -28.93 26.41 -1.58
N THR A 35 -28.53 27.65 -1.26
CA THR A 35 -27.75 28.47 -2.20
C THR A 35 -26.32 27.96 -2.31
N LYS A 36 -25.60 28.42 -3.33
CA LYS A 36 -24.18 28.09 -3.52
C LYS A 36 -23.35 28.51 -2.31
N GLU A 37 -23.60 29.70 -1.77
CA GLU A 37 -22.89 30.25 -0.62
C GLU A 37 -23.16 29.44 0.66
N GLN A 38 -24.38 28.92 0.82
CA GLN A 38 -24.72 28.03 1.93
C GLN A 38 -24.02 26.68 1.76
N GLN A 39 -24.03 26.12 0.55
CA GLN A 39 -23.33 24.88 0.24
C GLN A 39 -21.84 24.98 0.55
N ASP A 40 -21.18 26.06 0.16
CA ASP A 40 -19.74 26.23 0.42
C ASP A 40 -19.43 26.29 1.93
N GLN A 41 -20.27 26.96 2.70
CA GLN A 41 -20.13 27.03 4.17
C GLN A 41 -20.37 25.66 4.82
N ASP A 42 -21.38 24.95 4.35
CA ASP A 42 -21.75 23.62 4.85
C ASP A 42 -20.68 22.57 4.50
N GLU A 43 -20.17 22.57 3.27
CA GLU A 43 -19.06 21.74 2.82
C GLU A 43 -17.79 22.02 3.64
N PHE A 44 -17.45 23.29 3.89
CA PHE A 44 -16.30 23.63 4.72
C PHE A 44 -16.47 23.17 6.18
N SER A 45 -17.67 23.32 6.74
CA SER A 45 -17.99 22.81 8.08
C SER A 45 -17.86 21.29 8.15
N CYS A 46 -18.41 20.58 7.16
CA CYS A 46 -18.38 19.11 7.10
C CYS A 46 -16.99 18.57 6.78
N TYR A 47 -16.18 19.28 5.97
CA TYR A 47 -14.77 18.95 5.76
C TYR A 47 -14.00 18.96 7.09
N LYS A 48 -14.16 20.01 7.91
CA LYS A 48 -13.49 20.10 9.22
C LYS A 48 -13.92 18.97 10.14
N TRP A 49 -15.23 18.72 10.24
CA TRP A 49 -15.77 17.65 11.07
C TRP A 49 -15.28 16.28 10.62
N ALA A 50 -15.33 15.99 9.31
CA ALA A 50 -14.90 14.72 8.74
C ALA A 50 -13.41 14.46 8.97
N LYS A 51 -12.57 15.49 8.85
CA LYS A 51 -11.15 15.41 9.17
C LYS A 51 -10.89 15.04 10.64
N GLU A 52 -11.66 15.64 11.55
CA GLU A 52 -11.57 15.31 12.98
C GLU A 52 -12.03 13.88 13.27
N GLN A 53 -13.09 13.40 12.63
CA GLN A 53 -13.60 12.04 12.80
C GLN A 53 -12.67 10.96 12.21
N ALA A 54 -12.14 11.22 11.02
CA ALA A 54 -11.30 10.26 10.30
C ALA A 54 -9.83 10.31 10.72
N HIS A 55 -9.42 11.32 11.50
CA HIS A 55 -8.01 11.63 11.78
C HIS A 55 -7.15 11.69 10.52
N PHE A 56 -7.75 12.14 9.40
CA PHE A 56 -7.17 12.09 8.07
C PHE A 56 -7.58 13.34 7.27
N ASP A 57 -6.63 13.92 6.54
CA ASP A 57 -6.86 15.09 5.70
C ASP A 57 -6.63 14.73 4.22
N PRO A 58 -7.70 14.64 3.40
CA PRO A 58 -7.57 14.27 1.98
C PRO A 58 -6.85 15.32 1.14
N ASN A 59 -6.73 16.56 1.64
CA ASN A 59 -6.06 17.65 0.93
C ASN A 59 -4.55 17.68 1.20
N GLN A 60 -4.04 16.83 2.09
CA GLN A 60 -2.60 16.71 2.29
C GLN A 60 -2.00 15.71 1.30
N PRO A 61 -0.87 16.06 0.65
CA PRO A 61 -0.20 15.16 -0.26
C PRO A 61 0.26 13.92 0.51
N MET A 62 0.01 12.73 -0.03
CA MET A 62 0.65 11.51 0.45
C MET A 62 2.17 11.67 0.32
N GLN A 63 2.90 11.53 1.43
CA GLN A 63 4.35 11.31 1.34
C GLN A 63 4.59 9.90 0.77
N GLN A 64 4.73 9.83 -0.55
CA GLN A 64 5.31 8.66 -1.19
C GLN A 64 6.78 8.54 -0.79
N ALA A 65 7.16 7.39 -0.25
CA ALA A 65 8.56 7.09 0.02
C ALA A 65 9.34 7.13 -1.30
N ALA A 66 10.38 7.97 -1.34
CA ALA A 66 11.21 8.12 -2.53
C ALA A 66 11.77 6.76 -2.99
N ALA A 67 11.63 6.46 -4.29
CA ALA A 67 12.22 5.27 -4.86
C ALA A 67 13.74 5.27 -4.64
N PRO A 68 14.35 4.16 -4.19
CA PRO A 68 15.79 4.11 -3.98
C PRO A 68 16.52 4.37 -5.30
N PRO A 69 17.64 5.10 -5.30
CA PRO A 69 18.36 5.40 -6.54
C PRO A 69 18.80 4.09 -7.22
N PRO A 70 18.87 4.05 -8.56
CA PRO A 70 19.22 2.85 -9.30
C PRO A 70 20.63 2.39 -8.89
N GLN A 71 20.69 1.35 -8.07
CA GLN A 71 21.94 0.80 -7.59
C GLN A 71 22.27 -0.43 -8.43
N GLY A 72 23.45 -0.42 -9.07
CA GLY A 72 23.99 -1.55 -9.83
C GLY A 72 24.32 -2.75 -8.96
N GLY A 73 23.32 -3.36 -8.31
CA GLY A 73 23.50 -4.39 -7.28
C GLY A 73 24.26 -5.61 -7.77
N ALA A 74 24.06 -6.01 -9.03
CA ALA A 74 24.82 -7.09 -9.66
C ALA A 74 26.28 -6.69 -9.91
N ALA A 75 26.54 -5.50 -10.48
CA ALA A 75 27.90 -5.03 -10.77
C ALA A 75 28.72 -4.76 -9.48
N LYS A 76 28.10 -4.10 -8.48
CA LYS A 76 28.70 -3.88 -7.16
C LYS A 76 28.94 -5.20 -6.43
N GLY A 77 28.01 -6.13 -6.55
CA GLY A 77 28.14 -7.49 -6.04
C GLY A 77 29.30 -8.23 -6.69
N ALA A 78 29.42 -8.16 -8.02
CA ALA A 78 30.48 -8.78 -8.80
C ALA A 78 31.86 -8.23 -8.42
N ALA A 79 32.01 -6.90 -8.37
CA ALA A 79 33.28 -6.27 -8.00
C ALA A 79 33.72 -6.67 -6.57
N LYS A 80 32.79 -6.63 -5.61
CA LYS A 80 33.07 -7.06 -4.22
C LYS A 80 33.40 -8.55 -4.15
N GLY A 81 32.66 -9.39 -4.88
CA GLY A 81 32.88 -10.82 -4.94
C GLY A 81 34.22 -11.18 -5.57
N ALA A 82 34.63 -10.47 -6.64
CA ALA A 82 35.91 -10.67 -7.30
C ALA A 82 37.08 -10.34 -6.38
N ALA A 83 37.01 -9.23 -5.65
CA ALA A 83 38.04 -8.85 -4.68
C ALA A 83 38.21 -9.90 -3.58
N LEU A 84 37.09 -10.39 -3.01
CA LEU A 84 37.11 -11.43 -1.98
C LEU A 84 37.59 -12.78 -2.54
N GLY A 85 37.16 -13.13 -3.75
CA GLY A 85 37.56 -14.35 -4.44
C GLY A 85 39.04 -14.35 -4.86
N ALA A 86 39.61 -13.20 -5.21
CA ALA A 86 41.03 -13.06 -5.52
C ALA A 86 41.92 -13.36 -4.31
N VAL A 87 41.53 -12.85 -3.13
CA VAL A 87 42.24 -13.11 -1.87
C VAL A 87 42.19 -14.60 -1.52
N GLY A 88 41.02 -15.23 -1.64
CA GLY A 88 40.90 -16.68 -1.42
C GLY A 88 41.64 -17.51 -2.47
N GLY A 89 41.61 -17.10 -3.74
CA GLY A 89 42.28 -17.79 -4.85
C GLY A 89 43.80 -17.68 -4.81
N ALA A 90 44.35 -16.58 -4.29
CA ALA A 90 45.79 -16.41 -4.09
C ALA A 90 46.37 -17.43 -3.10
N ILE A 91 45.56 -17.89 -2.14
CA ILE A 91 45.94 -18.96 -1.19
C ILE A 91 45.95 -20.33 -1.90
N GLY A 92 45.06 -20.54 -2.86
CA GLY A 92 44.93 -21.78 -3.64
C GLY A 92 45.75 -21.85 -4.93
N GLY A 93 46.55 -20.82 -5.25
CA GLY A 93 47.47 -20.80 -6.39
C GLY A 93 47.00 -20.06 -7.65
N ASP A 94 45.79 -19.50 -7.67
CA ASP A 94 45.32 -18.68 -8.80
C ASP A 94 44.28 -17.64 -8.34
N ALA A 95 44.77 -16.42 -8.13
CA ALA A 95 43.94 -15.28 -7.77
C ALA A 95 42.93 -14.90 -8.87
N GLY A 96 43.27 -15.10 -10.15
CA GLY A 96 42.40 -14.76 -11.29
C GLY A 96 41.19 -15.68 -11.38
N LYS A 97 41.39 -16.98 -11.18
CA LYS A 97 40.31 -17.97 -11.12
C LYS A 97 39.41 -17.74 -9.90
N GLY A 98 40.01 -17.48 -8.73
CA GLY A 98 39.27 -17.11 -7.52
C GLY A 98 38.45 -15.83 -7.70
N ALA A 99 39.02 -14.82 -8.37
CA ALA A 99 38.34 -13.57 -8.68
C ALA A 99 37.14 -13.78 -9.63
N ALA A 100 37.30 -14.55 -10.70
CA ALA A 100 36.22 -14.82 -11.64
C ALA A 100 35.04 -15.57 -10.98
N VAL A 101 35.34 -16.59 -10.17
CA VAL A 101 34.33 -17.33 -9.39
C VAL A 101 33.64 -16.42 -8.38
N GLY A 102 34.43 -15.62 -7.63
CA GLY A 102 33.91 -14.66 -6.68
C GLY A 102 33.02 -13.60 -7.34
N ALA A 103 33.37 -13.14 -8.54
CA ALA A 103 32.59 -12.17 -9.31
C ALA A 103 31.20 -12.71 -9.67
N GLY A 104 31.12 -13.95 -10.17
CA GLY A 104 29.84 -14.58 -10.52
C GLY A 104 28.93 -14.76 -9.30
N VAL A 105 29.48 -15.27 -8.19
CA VAL A 105 28.73 -15.46 -6.94
C VAL A 105 28.27 -14.12 -6.36
N GLY A 106 29.16 -13.12 -6.36
CA GLY A 106 28.84 -11.78 -5.89
C GLY A 106 27.75 -11.11 -6.74
N ALA A 107 27.79 -11.29 -8.07
CA ALA A 107 26.77 -10.76 -8.97
C ALA A 107 25.39 -11.37 -8.69
N ALA A 108 25.32 -12.70 -8.56
CA ALA A 108 24.07 -13.41 -8.26
C ALA A 108 23.50 -13.02 -6.90
N ALA A 109 24.35 -12.97 -5.85
CA ALA A 109 23.93 -12.54 -4.52
C ALA A 109 23.45 -11.08 -4.50
N GLY A 110 24.14 -10.18 -5.22
CA GLY A 110 23.74 -8.79 -5.38
C GLY A 110 22.41 -8.63 -6.11
N ALA A 111 22.18 -9.38 -7.18
CA ALA A 111 20.92 -9.40 -7.91
C ALA A 111 19.76 -9.94 -7.05
N HIS A 112 19.99 -11.01 -6.30
CA HIS A 112 18.98 -11.58 -5.39
C HIS A 112 18.61 -10.61 -4.27
N LYS A 113 19.59 -9.95 -3.65
CA LYS A 113 19.34 -8.95 -2.61
C LYS A 113 18.51 -7.78 -3.12
N ARG A 114 18.79 -7.30 -4.35
CA ARG A 114 18.00 -6.24 -4.99
C ARG A 114 16.54 -6.68 -5.17
N ARG A 115 16.30 -7.88 -5.73
CA ARG A 115 14.95 -8.44 -5.90
C ARG A 115 14.20 -8.57 -4.58
N LYS A 116 14.90 -8.91 -3.49
CA LYS A 116 14.31 -8.96 -2.16
C LYS A 116 13.97 -7.56 -1.63
N ALA A 117 14.85 -6.58 -1.81
CA ALA A 117 14.61 -5.20 -1.41
C ALA A 117 13.45 -4.57 -2.20
N GLU A 118 13.38 -4.80 -3.52
CA GLU A 118 12.25 -4.41 -4.38
C GLU A 118 10.95 -5.03 -3.85
N LYS A 119 10.90 -6.36 -3.66
CA LYS A 119 9.71 -7.03 -3.11
C LYS A 119 9.30 -6.52 -1.72
N GLN A 120 10.26 -6.19 -0.87
CA GLN A 120 9.98 -5.64 0.46
C GLN A 120 9.42 -4.22 0.37
N GLN A 121 9.90 -3.41 -0.58
CA GLN A 121 9.37 -2.08 -0.86
C GLN A 121 7.98 -2.15 -1.50
N ASP A 122 7.77 -3.06 -2.46
CA ASP A 122 6.47 -3.27 -3.09
C ASP A 122 5.43 -3.70 -2.05
N ALA A 123 5.78 -4.64 -1.16
CA ALA A 123 4.89 -5.08 -0.08
C ALA A 123 4.59 -3.96 0.93
N ALA A 124 5.59 -3.15 1.29
CA ALA A 124 5.39 -1.99 2.17
C ALA A 124 4.55 -0.89 1.50
N GLY A 125 4.76 -0.65 0.21
CA GLY A 125 3.99 0.30 -0.59
C GLY A 125 2.52 -0.11 -0.72
N GLN A 126 2.26 -1.39 -1.03
CA GLN A 126 0.90 -1.93 -1.11
C GLN A 126 0.17 -1.83 0.24
N GLN A 127 0.85 -2.03 1.36
CA GLN A 127 0.24 -1.89 2.68
C GLN A 127 -0.08 -0.43 3.02
N ALA A 128 0.80 0.50 2.67
CA ALA A 128 0.57 1.92 2.86
C ALA A 128 -0.58 2.44 1.98
N GLU A 129 -0.69 1.97 0.74
CA GLU A 129 -1.76 2.32 -0.20
C GLU A 129 -3.13 1.85 0.31
N LYS A 130 -3.24 0.61 0.80
CA LYS A 130 -4.48 0.10 1.41
C LYS A 130 -4.89 0.86 2.67
N GLN A 131 -3.92 1.24 3.50
CA GLN A 131 -4.20 2.06 4.68
C GLN A 131 -4.68 3.47 4.32
N HIS A 132 -4.12 4.04 3.25
CA HIS A 132 -4.54 5.32 2.73
C HIS A 132 -5.98 5.25 2.19
N GLU A 133 -6.28 4.24 1.36
CA GLU A 133 -7.61 4.01 0.81
C GLU A 133 -8.66 3.90 1.93
N ALA A 134 -8.41 3.10 2.96
CA ALA A 134 -9.29 3.00 4.12
C ALA A 134 -9.47 4.34 4.87
N SER A 135 -8.43 5.18 4.91
CA SER A 135 -8.50 6.51 5.54
C SER A 135 -9.34 7.49 4.72
N VAL A 136 -9.21 7.44 3.39
CA VAL A 136 -10.03 8.21 2.45
C VAL A 136 -11.50 7.81 2.57
N GLU A 137 -11.80 6.51 2.60
CA GLU A 137 -13.17 6.01 2.79
C GLU A 137 -13.77 6.45 4.13
N ASN A 138 -13.00 6.37 5.22
CA ASN A 138 -13.44 6.85 6.53
C ASN A 138 -13.79 8.34 6.50
N TYR A 139 -12.96 9.15 5.86
CA TYR A 139 -13.21 10.56 5.66
C TYR A 139 -14.46 10.81 4.82
N GLN A 140 -14.62 10.12 3.69
CA GLN A 140 -15.77 10.27 2.79
C GLN A 140 -17.08 9.91 3.48
N ARG A 141 -17.10 8.82 4.28
CA ARG A 141 -18.27 8.44 5.08
C ARG A 141 -18.65 9.51 6.09
N ALA A 142 -17.68 10.06 6.80
CA ALA A 142 -17.93 11.14 7.76
C ALA A 142 -18.43 12.40 7.03
N PHE A 143 -17.76 12.81 5.96
CA PHE A 143 -18.18 13.96 5.16
C PHE A 143 -19.61 13.80 4.64
N GLY A 144 -19.91 12.63 4.07
CA GLY A 144 -21.24 12.29 3.58
C GLY A 144 -22.31 12.37 4.68
N ALA A 145 -22.07 11.74 5.83
CA ALA A 145 -23.01 11.76 6.95
C ALA A 145 -23.31 13.18 7.45
N CYS A 146 -22.31 14.06 7.49
CA CYS A 146 -22.50 15.46 7.85
C CYS A 146 -23.34 16.22 6.83
N MET A 147 -23.07 16.02 5.54
CA MET A 147 -23.82 16.66 4.45
C MET A 147 -25.26 16.15 4.40
N GLU A 148 -25.49 14.85 4.58
CA GLU A 148 -26.83 14.27 4.71
C GLU A 148 -27.60 14.87 5.89
N GLY A 149 -26.95 15.02 7.05
CA GLY A 149 -27.54 15.67 8.23
C GLY A 149 -27.96 17.13 7.99
N LYS A 150 -27.29 17.83 7.08
CA LYS A 150 -27.64 19.19 6.62
C LYS A 150 -28.67 19.23 5.50
N GLY A 151 -29.16 18.06 5.06
CA GLY A 151 -30.20 17.95 4.04
C GLY A 151 -29.68 18.01 2.61
N TYR A 152 -28.42 17.66 2.39
CA TYR A 152 -27.88 17.37 1.06
C TYR A 152 -28.13 15.89 0.72
N THR A 153 -28.24 15.59 -0.57
CA THR A 153 -28.15 14.21 -1.04
C THR A 153 -26.70 13.93 -1.38
N VAL A 154 -26.14 12.85 -0.82
CA VAL A 154 -24.77 12.41 -1.08
C VAL A 154 -24.82 11.09 -1.86
N LYS A 155 -23.96 10.95 -2.87
CA LYS A 155 -23.82 9.74 -3.70
C LYS A 155 -22.37 9.39 -3.94
#